data_AF-A0AA88MIA7-F1
#
_entry.id   AF-A0AA88MIA7-F1
#
_cell.length_a   1.000
_cell.length_b   1.000
_cell.length_c   1.000
_cell.angle_alpha   90.00
_cell.angle_beta   90.00
_cell.angle_gamma   90.00
#
_symmetry.space_group_name_H-M   'P 1'
#
loop_
_entity.id
_entity.type
_entity.pdbx_description
1 polymer ?
#
loop_
_entity_poly.entity_id
_entity_poly.type
_entity_poly.pdbx_seq_one_letter_code
_entity_poly.pdbx_strand_id
1 'polypeptide(L)'
;MVVLGILGAYLGGLLVDWRWLAICSSIPPTLLLVCMCFMPETPRFLLSKGRRHEAEASLRFLRGPDAPVEWECSRIESACDELGSSFQVSDLKDPGVYKPLVIGIMLMVFQQMSGINAIMFYAESIFEQAHFKESDLASVIVGLIQVVFTAVAAVIMDRAGRKVLLIISGVAMAISTNAFGMVAGEEAHTDLSWLALASMAVFITGFALGWGPIPWLVMSEIFPVKVRGVASAVCVLTNWTMAFVVTKTFQDMMNVITSAGTFWLFSSMCTLSVIFTMACIPETKGKTLEQIEATFRGTSGP
;
A
#
# COMPACT_ATOMS: atom_id res chain seq x y z
N MET A 1 -2.45 3.27 -10.76
CA MET A 1 -1.12 3.81 -11.14
C MET A 1 -0.06 2.73 -11.02
N VAL A 2 0.29 2.23 -9.83
CA VAL A 2 1.32 1.17 -9.66
C VAL A 2 1.02 -0.10 -10.47
N VAL A 3 -0.21 -0.61 -10.39
CA VAL A 3 -0.62 -1.87 -11.05
C VAL A 3 -0.55 -1.79 -12.58
N LEU A 4 -0.81 -0.62 -13.16
CA LEU A 4 -0.65 -0.40 -14.61
C LEU A 4 0.82 -0.46 -15.03
N GLY A 5 1.73 0.03 -14.17
CA GLY A 5 3.17 -0.09 -14.40
C GLY A 5 3.65 -1.54 -14.34
N ILE A 6 3.16 -2.32 -13.37
CA ILE A 6 3.46 -3.76 -13.24
C ILE A 6 2.99 -4.51 -14.49
N LEU A 7 1.73 -4.30 -14.93
CA LEU A 7 1.21 -4.93 -16.14
C LEU A 7 2.03 -4.51 -17.38
N GLY A 8 2.40 -3.24 -17.49
CA GLY A 8 3.26 -2.75 -18.56
C GLY A 8 4.63 -3.42 -18.58
N ALA A 9 5.22 -3.67 -17.40
CA ALA A 9 6.49 -4.39 -17.29
C ALA A 9 6.35 -5.87 -17.72
N TYR A 10 5.27 -6.55 -17.31
CA TYR A 10 5.01 -7.93 -17.75
C TYR A 10 4.79 -8.02 -19.27
N LEU A 11 3.99 -7.13 -19.85
CA LEU A 11 3.78 -7.08 -21.30
C LEU A 11 5.07 -6.73 -22.08
N GLY A 12 5.87 -5.81 -21.55
CA GLY A 12 7.16 -5.46 -22.14
C GLY A 12 8.18 -6.60 -22.06
N GLY A 13 8.17 -7.37 -20.97
CA GLY A 13 9.04 -8.54 -20.80
C GLY A 13 8.77 -9.67 -21.78
N LEU A 14 7.54 -9.79 -22.28
CA LEU A 14 7.21 -10.76 -23.34
C LEU A 14 7.81 -10.40 -24.72
N LEU A 15 8.02 -9.12 -24.97
CA LEU A 15 8.35 -8.60 -26.31
C LEU A 15 9.81 -8.18 -26.44
N VAL A 16 10.47 -7.91 -25.32
CA VAL A 16 11.74 -7.17 -25.30
C VAL A 16 12.67 -7.74 -24.22
N ASP A 17 13.96 -7.85 -24.53
CA ASP A 17 15.00 -8.20 -23.56
C ASP A 17 14.98 -7.31 -22.31
N TRP A 18 15.33 -7.89 -21.16
CA TRP A 18 15.34 -7.24 -19.84
C TRP A 18 16.10 -5.89 -19.81
N ARG A 19 17.16 -5.75 -20.62
CA ARG A 19 17.96 -4.51 -20.72
C ARG A 19 17.16 -3.36 -21.29
N TRP A 20 16.45 -3.61 -22.39
CA TRP A 20 15.64 -2.62 -23.06
C TRP A 20 14.34 -2.37 -22.27
N LEU A 21 13.79 -3.39 -21.62
CA LEU A 21 12.69 -3.22 -20.67
C LEU A 21 13.06 -2.25 -19.53
N ALA A 22 14.27 -2.39 -18.98
CA ALA A 22 14.78 -1.48 -17.94
C ALA A 22 14.93 -0.04 -18.46
N ILE A 23 15.46 0.13 -19.68
CA ILE A 23 15.57 1.45 -20.33
C ILE A 23 14.18 2.06 -20.55
N CYS A 24 13.23 1.31 -21.09
CA CYS A 24 11.85 1.80 -21.29
C CYS A 24 11.18 2.17 -19.97
N SER A 25 11.41 1.39 -18.91
CA SER A 25 10.86 1.66 -17.57
C SER A 25 11.45 2.91 -16.91
N SER A 26 12.62 3.39 -17.36
CA SER A 26 13.22 4.65 -16.89
C SER A 26 12.58 5.89 -17.52
N ILE A 27 11.84 5.76 -18.63
CA ILE A 27 11.25 6.90 -19.34
C ILE A 27 10.21 7.64 -18.48
N PRO A 28 9.21 6.98 -17.87
CA PRO A 28 8.21 7.69 -17.05
C PRO A 28 8.80 8.49 -15.87
N PRO A 29 9.72 7.95 -15.04
CA PRO A 29 10.31 8.74 -13.95
C PRO A 29 11.22 9.87 -14.45
N THR A 30 11.96 9.69 -15.55
CA THR A 30 12.76 10.78 -16.14
C THR A 30 11.86 11.90 -16.67
N LEU A 31 10.76 11.56 -17.35
CA LEU A 31 9.78 12.53 -17.81
C LEU A 31 9.16 13.29 -16.62
N LEU A 32 8.80 12.57 -15.55
CA LEU A 32 8.28 13.19 -14.32
C LEU A 32 9.30 14.14 -13.69
N LEU A 33 10.58 13.77 -13.66
CA LEU A 33 11.66 14.64 -13.15
C LEU A 33 11.76 15.93 -13.95
N VAL A 34 11.75 15.84 -15.28
CA VAL A 34 11.78 17.00 -16.17
C VAL A 34 10.55 17.88 -15.96
N CYS A 35 9.35 17.29 -15.88
CA CYS A 35 8.12 18.03 -15.61
C CYS A 35 8.14 18.73 -14.24
N MET A 36 8.69 18.09 -13.20
CA MET A 36 8.80 18.66 -11.86
C MET A 36 9.73 19.87 -11.80
N CYS A 37 10.74 19.97 -12.68
CA CYS A 37 11.58 21.17 -12.77
C CYS A 37 10.80 22.43 -13.18
N PHE A 38 9.62 22.29 -13.80
CA PHE A 38 8.75 23.40 -14.18
C PHE A 38 7.65 23.70 -13.15
N MET A 39 7.49 22.85 -12.14
CA MET A 39 6.46 23.04 -11.11
C MET A 39 6.97 23.96 -10.00
N PRO A 40 6.17 24.97 -9.58
CA PRO A 40 6.56 25.83 -8.48
C PRO A 40 6.50 25.07 -7.14
N GLU A 41 7.31 25.53 -6.19
CA GLU A 41 7.36 24.96 -4.84
C GLU A 41 6.01 25.13 -4.11
N THR A 42 5.72 24.20 -3.20
CA THR A 42 4.42 24.17 -2.51
C THR A 42 4.21 25.45 -1.65
N PRO A 43 3.04 26.11 -1.74
CA PRO A 43 2.77 27.34 -0.98
C PRO A 43 2.95 27.16 0.54
N ARG A 44 2.57 25.99 1.06
CA ARG A 44 2.73 25.63 2.48
C ARG A 44 4.21 25.63 2.91
N PHE A 45 5.09 25.04 2.09
CA PHE A 45 6.52 25.03 2.38
C PHE A 45 7.10 26.45 2.35
N LEU A 46 6.76 27.24 1.33
CA LEU A 46 7.23 28.63 1.20
C LEU A 46 6.77 29.51 2.39
N LEU A 47 5.50 29.39 2.80
CA LEU A 47 4.97 30.09 3.99
C LEU A 47 5.67 29.66 5.27
N SER A 48 5.92 28.35 5.47
CA SER A 48 6.68 27.86 6.63
C SER A 48 8.13 28.36 6.70
N LYS A 49 8.68 28.84 5.57
CA LYS A 49 10.01 29.48 5.49
C LYS A 49 9.94 31.02 5.54
N GLY A 50 8.76 31.60 5.77
CA GLY A 50 8.54 33.04 5.77
C GLY A 50 8.57 33.69 4.37
N ARG A 51 8.57 32.90 3.29
CA ARG A 51 8.66 33.39 1.89
C ARG A 51 7.25 33.63 1.31
N ARG A 52 6.50 34.57 1.92
CA ARG A 52 5.09 34.83 1.57
C ARG A 52 4.87 35.22 0.10
N HIS A 53 5.69 36.12 -0.43
CA HIS A 53 5.56 36.60 -1.81
C HIS A 53 5.70 35.48 -2.84
N GLU A 54 6.57 34.50 -2.60
CA GLU A 54 6.72 33.34 -3.49
C GLU A 54 5.55 32.36 -3.33
N ALA A 55 5.05 32.19 -2.11
CA ALA A 55 3.86 31.36 -1.87
C ALA A 55 2.63 31.89 -2.62
N GLU A 56 2.48 33.22 -2.67
CA GLU A 56 1.43 33.87 -3.45
C GLU A 56 1.57 33.60 -4.95
N ALA A 57 2.80 33.69 -5.49
CA ALA A 57 3.09 33.37 -6.88
C ALA A 57 2.75 31.91 -7.21
N SER A 58 3.15 30.97 -6.33
CA SER A 58 2.78 29.54 -6.46
C SER A 58 1.26 29.34 -6.43
N LEU A 59 0.53 30.04 -5.56
CA LEU A 59 -0.94 29.97 -5.49
C LEU A 59 -1.61 30.54 -6.74
N ARG A 60 -1.12 31.66 -7.29
CA ARG A 60 -1.62 32.23 -8.55
C ARG A 60 -1.37 31.29 -9.73
N PHE A 61 -0.22 30.61 -9.77
CA PHE A 61 0.05 29.59 -10.77
C PHE A 61 -0.95 28.42 -10.67
N LEU A 62 -1.26 27.96 -9.46
CA LEU A 62 -2.10 26.78 -9.25
C LEU A 62 -3.61 27.04 -9.42
N ARG A 63 -4.10 28.21 -8.98
CA ARG A 63 -5.53 28.55 -8.95
C ARG A 63 -5.97 29.56 -10.01
N GLY A 64 -5.02 30.15 -10.72
CA GLY A 64 -5.26 31.23 -11.67
C GLY A 64 -5.13 32.63 -11.06
N PRO A 65 -5.16 33.68 -11.90
CA PRO A 65 -4.85 35.06 -11.51
C PRO A 65 -5.89 35.70 -10.57
N ASP A 66 -7.16 35.28 -10.64
CA ASP A 66 -8.27 35.88 -9.86
C ASP A 66 -8.51 35.19 -8.50
N ALA A 67 -7.63 34.25 -8.11
CA ALA A 67 -7.79 33.53 -6.87
C ALA A 67 -7.60 34.46 -5.65
N PRO A 68 -8.37 34.28 -4.55
CA PRO A 68 -8.22 35.05 -3.32
C PRO A 68 -6.98 34.56 -2.53
N VAL A 69 -5.80 34.88 -3.06
CA VAL A 69 -4.52 34.38 -2.57
C VAL A 69 -4.21 34.85 -1.14
N GLU A 70 -4.56 36.10 -0.81
CA GLU A 70 -4.30 36.71 0.50
C GLU A 70 -5.03 36.00 1.64
N TRP A 71 -6.31 35.69 1.43
CA TRP A 71 -7.14 34.92 2.36
C TRP A 71 -6.57 33.52 2.55
N GLU A 72 -6.10 32.90 1.47
CA GLU A 72 -5.60 31.52 1.52
C GLU A 72 -4.25 31.43 2.22
N CYS A 73 -3.33 32.34 1.92
CA CYS A 73 -2.06 32.49 2.62
C CYS A 73 -2.30 32.68 4.12
N SER A 74 -3.18 33.62 4.50
CA SER A 74 -3.50 33.88 5.90
C SER A 74 -4.09 32.65 6.60
N ARG A 75 -4.98 31.90 5.93
CA ARG A 75 -5.54 30.65 6.47
C ARG A 75 -4.47 29.58 6.65
N ILE A 76 -3.52 29.45 5.72
CA ILE A 76 -2.42 28.49 5.82
C ILE A 76 -1.46 28.88 6.94
N GLU A 77 -1.12 30.17 7.08
CA GLU A 77 -0.29 30.68 8.16
C GLU A 77 -0.95 30.46 9.53
N SER A 78 -2.24 30.79 9.69
CA SER A 78 -2.98 30.51 10.93
C SER A 78 -2.98 29.01 11.27
N ALA A 79 -3.15 28.13 10.27
CA ALA A 79 -3.03 26.69 10.49
C ALA A 79 -1.60 26.27 10.88
N CYS A 80 -0.57 26.91 10.33
CA CYS A 80 0.83 26.68 10.70
C CYS A 80 1.14 27.18 12.12
N ASP A 81 0.57 28.30 12.55
CA ASP A 81 0.73 28.87 13.89
C ASP A 81 -0.06 28.08 14.94
N GLU A 82 -1.27 27.59 14.62
CA GLU A 82 -2.02 26.64 15.46
C GLU A 82 -1.28 25.30 15.60
N LEU A 83 -0.59 24.86 14.54
CA LEU A 83 0.33 23.72 14.55
C LEU A 83 1.71 24.08 15.16
N GLY A 84 1.88 25.29 15.70
CA GLY A 84 3.12 26.02 16.03
C GLY A 84 4.13 25.38 17.01
N SER A 85 4.12 24.06 17.19
CA SER A 85 5.27 23.32 17.67
C SER A 85 5.79 22.42 16.57
N SER A 86 7.01 22.72 16.08
CA SER A 86 7.88 21.72 15.46
C SER A 86 7.69 20.39 16.17
N PHE A 87 7.51 19.31 15.40
CA PHE A 87 7.41 17.94 15.93
C PHE A 87 8.38 17.75 17.10
N GLN A 88 7.84 17.54 18.30
CA GLN A 88 8.66 17.19 19.45
C GLN A 88 8.53 15.69 19.68
N VAL A 89 9.64 15.02 19.98
CA VAL A 89 9.65 13.57 20.26
C VAL A 89 8.73 13.22 21.45
N SER A 90 8.45 14.18 22.33
CA SER A 90 7.44 14.07 23.41
C SER A 90 6.01 13.89 22.90
N ASP A 91 5.66 14.40 21.72
CA ASP A 91 4.32 14.25 21.12
C ASP A 91 3.99 12.78 20.80
N LEU A 92 5.01 11.94 20.59
CA LEU A 92 4.84 10.51 20.37
C LEU A 92 4.33 9.77 21.62
N LYS A 93 4.31 10.39 22.80
CA LYS A 93 3.77 9.79 24.03
C LYS A 93 2.26 10.00 24.17
N ASP A 94 1.64 10.87 23.36
CA ASP A 94 0.20 11.11 23.38
C ASP A 94 -0.56 9.86 22.86
N PRO A 95 -1.55 9.33 23.61
CA PRO A 95 -2.47 8.29 23.14
C PRO A 95 -3.13 8.55 21.78
N GLY A 96 -3.38 9.81 21.44
CA GLY A 96 -3.89 10.20 20.13
C GLY A 96 -2.88 10.04 18.99
N VAL A 97 -1.58 9.90 19.29
CA VAL A 97 -0.49 9.78 18.30
C VAL A 97 0.05 8.35 18.23
N TYR A 98 0.41 7.75 19.37
CA TYR A 98 1.05 6.44 19.35
C TYR A 98 0.11 5.32 18.94
N LYS A 99 -1.19 5.38 19.27
CA LYS A 99 -2.17 4.34 18.88
C LYS A 99 -2.33 4.29 17.35
N PRO A 100 -2.61 5.40 16.64
CA PRO A 100 -2.58 5.41 15.18
C PRO A 100 -1.25 4.94 14.62
N LEU A 101 -0.12 5.39 15.18
CA LEU A 101 1.21 5.02 14.69
C LEU A 101 1.44 3.51 14.76
N VAL A 102 1.14 2.88 15.89
CA VAL A 102 1.24 1.41 16.04
C VAL A 102 0.32 0.70 15.05
N ILE A 103 -0.91 1.20 14.84
CA ILE A 103 -1.83 0.62 13.85
C ILE A 103 -1.26 0.73 12.43
N GLY A 104 -0.73 1.89 12.05
CA GLY A 104 -0.10 2.11 10.74
C GLY A 104 1.11 1.21 10.51
N ILE A 105 1.99 1.07 11.50
CA ILE A 105 3.15 0.18 11.44
C ILE A 105 2.69 -1.27 11.27
N MET A 106 1.76 -1.75 12.10
CA MET A 106 1.26 -3.12 12.05
C MET A 106 0.54 -3.42 10.73
N LEU A 107 -0.22 -2.47 10.20
CA LEU A 107 -0.83 -2.57 8.86
C LEU A 107 0.23 -2.81 7.78
N MET A 108 1.33 -2.08 7.80
CA MET A 108 2.42 -2.24 6.83
C MET A 108 3.17 -3.57 7.01
N VAL A 109 3.37 -4.01 8.25
CA VAL A 109 3.97 -5.32 8.56
C VAL A 109 3.08 -6.44 8.01
N PHE A 110 1.79 -6.45 8.34
CA PHE A 110 0.86 -7.48 7.86
C PHE A 110 0.68 -7.46 6.34
N GLN A 111 0.68 -6.28 5.72
CA GLN A 111 0.63 -6.16 4.26
C GLN A 111 1.81 -6.90 3.62
N GLN A 112 3.03 -6.76 4.15
CA GLN A 112 4.23 -7.38 3.58
C GLN A 112 4.40 -8.85 3.97
N MET A 113 4.09 -9.19 5.23
CA MET A 113 4.15 -10.57 5.73
C MET A 113 3.07 -11.48 5.14
N SER A 114 2.09 -10.92 4.41
CA SER A 114 1.19 -11.71 3.56
C SER A 114 1.91 -12.45 2.43
N GLY A 115 3.15 -12.07 2.10
CA GLY A 115 3.95 -12.70 1.05
C GLY A 115 3.71 -12.11 -0.34
N ILE A 116 2.93 -11.03 -0.48
CA ILE A 116 2.59 -10.46 -1.80
C ILE A 116 3.81 -10.14 -2.65
N ASN A 117 4.86 -9.52 -2.09
CA ASN A 117 6.05 -9.17 -2.87
C ASN A 117 6.82 -10.42 -3.30
N ALA A 118 6.94 -11.43 -2.45
CA ALA A 118 7.54 -12.70 -2.82
C ALA A 118 6.74 -13.38 -3.94
N ILE A 119 5.42 -13.43 -3.81
CA ILE A 119 4.53 -14.00 -4.84
C ILE A 119 4.65 -13.25 -6.17
N MET A 120 4.71 -11.92 -6.15
CA MET A 120 4.82 -11.11 -7.37
C MET A 120 6.19 -11.21 -8.05
N PHE A 121 7.28 -11.30 -7.27
CA PHE A 121 8.64 -11.40 -7.82
C PHE A 121 8.99 -12.81 -8.28
N TYR A 122 8.47 -13.84 -7.61
CA TYR A 122 8.75 -15.23 -7.92
C TYR A 122 7.57 -15.93 -8.59
N ALA A 123 6.60 -15.20 -9.14
CA ALA A 123 5.40 -15.75 -9.77
C ALA A 123 5.75 -16.83 -10.81
N GLU A 124 6.68 -16.53 -11.73
CA GLU A 124 7.15 -17.46 -12.75
C GLU A 124 7.74 -18.73 -12.14
N SER A 125 8.66 -18.59 -11.18
CA SER A 125 9.28 -19.73 -10.49
C SER A 125 8.27 -20.57 -9.72
N ILE A 126 7.26 -19.94 -9.12
CA ILE A 126 6.17 -20.62 -8.41
C ILE A 126 5.30 -21.41 -9.40
N PHE A 127 5.00 -20.84 -10.57
CA PHE A 127 4.24 -21.53 -11.62
C PHE A 127 5.02 -22.66 -12.30
N GLU A 128 6.33 -22.48 -12.51
CA GLU A 128 7.22 -23.53 -13.03
C GLU A 128 7.27 -24.74 -12.08
N GLN A 129 7.39 -24.51 -10.77
CA GLN A 129 7.34 -25.56 -9.75
C GLN A 129 5.98 -26.29 -9.74
N ALA A 130 4.90 -25.61 -10.14
CA ALA A 130 3.58 -26.21 -10.32
C ALA A 130 3.37 -26.89 -11.69
N HIS A 131 4.45 -27.10 -12.47
CA HIS A 131 4.47 -27.72 -13.80
C HIS A 131 3.63 -27.01 -14.88
N PHE A 132 3.40 -25.70 -14.75
CA PHE A 132 2.79 -24.93 -15.84
C PHE A 132 3.79 -24.71 -16.98
N LYS A 133 3.43 -25.15 -18.20
CA LYS A 133 4.28 -25.02 -19.40
C LYS A 133 4.30 -23.60 -20.01
N GLU A 134 3.41 -22.71 -19.57
CA GLU A 134 3.24 -21.34 -20.09
C GLU A 134 3.32 -20.29 -18.95
N SER A 135 4.40 -20.31 -18.17
CA SER A 135 4.60 -19.43 -17.00
C SER A 135 4.53 -17.93 -17.33
N ASP A 136 5.00 -17.54 -18.52
CA ASP A 136 4.99 -16.15 -18.99
C ASP A 136 3.57 -15.58 -19.15
N LEU A 137 2.65 -16.39 -19.68
CA LEU A 137 1.25 -16.00 -19.84
C LEU A 137 0.52 -15.92 -18.50
N ALA A 138 0.90 -16.76 -17.54
CA ALA A 138 0.33 -16.74 -16.19
C ALA A 138 0.63 -15.41 -15.46
N SER A 139 1.85 -14.89 -15.56
CA SER A 139 2.23 -13.58 -15.00
C SER A 139 1.43 -12.42 -15.60
N VAL A 140 1.15 -12.46 -16.91
CA VAL A 140 0.30 -11.45 -17.57
C VAL A 140 -1.15 -11.54 -17.11
N ILE A 141 -1.71 -12.75 -16.99
CA ILE A 141 -3.07 -12.96 -16.46
C ILE A 141 -3.18 -12.40 -15.04
N VAL A 142 -2.18 -12.68 -14.19
CA VAL A 142 -2.08 -12.13 -12.83
C VAL A 142 -2.09 -10.60 -12.84
N GLY A 143 -1.28 -9.97 -13.70
CA GLY A 143 -1.25 -8.51 -13.82
C GLY A 143 -2.59 -7.92 -14.27
N LEU A 144 -3.28 -8.59 -15.21
CA LEU A 144 -4.58 -8.15 -15.71
C LEU A 144 -5.67 -8.24 -14.63
N ILE A 145 -5.73 -9.36 -13.91
CA ILE A 145 -6.59 -9.53 -12.74
C ILE A 145 -6.34 -8.40 -11.74
N GLN A 146 -5.07 -8.13 -11.44
CA GLN A 146 -4.71 -7.08 -10.49
C GLN A 146 -5.23 -5.71 -10.93
N VAL A 147 -5.09 -5.34 -12.21
CA VAL A 147 -5.60 -4.05 -12.74
C VAL A 147 -7.12 -3.97 -12.59
N VAL A 148 -7.84 -5.00 -13.03
CA VAL A 148 -9.31 -5.03 -13.00
C VAL A 148 -9.81 -4.93 -11.57
N PHE A 149 -9.30 -5.76 -10.66
CA PHE A 149 -9.76 -5.77 -9.28
C PHE A 149 -9.33 -4.54 -8.49
N THR A 150 -8.20 -3.91 -8.81
CA THR A 150 -7.84 -2.61 -8.20
C THR A 150 -8.81 -1.51 -8.64
N ALA A 151 -9.26 -1.51 -9.90
CA ALA A 151 -10.27 -0.55 -10.37
C ALA A 151 -11.62 -0.79 -9.68
N VAL A 152 -12.03 -2.05 -9.55
CA VAL A 152 -13.23 -2.44 -8.79
C VAL A 152 -13.10 -2.02 -7.32
N ALA A 153 -11.94 -2.23 -6.71
CA ALA A 153 -11.64 -1.82 -5.33
C ALA A 153 -11.88 -0.32 -5.13
N ALA A 154 -11.40 0.51 -6.06
CA ALA A 154 -11.58 1.96 -5.99
C ALA A 154 -13.06 2.35 -5.94
N VAL A 155 -13.92 1.69 -6.73
CA VAL A 155 -15.36 1.97 -6.74
C VAL A 155 -16.07 1.44 -5.48
N ILE A 156 -15.68 0.25 -5.00
CA ILE A 156 -16.31 -0.39 -3.83
C ILE A 156 -15.86 0.27 -2.53
N MET A 157 -14.64 0.81 -2.47
CA MET A 157 -14.03 1.36 -1.26
C MET A 157 -14.84 2.48 -0.62
N ASP A 158 -15.45 3.32 -1.45
CA ASP A 158 -16.28 4.42 -0.98
C ASP A 158 -17.64 3.94 -0.44
N ARG A 159 -18.08 2.73 -0.83
CA ARG A 159 -19.38 2.16 -0.44
C ARG A 159 -19.30 1.18 0.72
N ALA A 160 -18.34 0.26 0.74
CA ALA A 160 -18.32 -0.85 1.70
C ALA A 160 -17.65 -0.51 3.05
N GLY A 161 -16.79 0.52 3.10
CA GLY A 161 -16.03 0.86 4.32
C GLY A 161 -14.72 0.07 4.43
N ARG A 162 -13.72 0.70 5.06
CA ARG A 162 -12.31 0.27 4.93
C ARG A 162 -12.05 -0.96 5.77
N LYS A 163 -12.66 -1.05 6.95
CA LYS A 163 -12.53 -2.20 7.86
C LYS A 163 -13.13 -3.47 7.24
N VAL A 164 -14.33 -3.36 6.68
CA VAL A 164 -15.04 -4.51 6.07
C VAL A 164 -14.25 -5.06 4.88
N LEU A 165 -13.75 -4.19 4.01
CA LEU A 165 -12.93 -4.59 2.87
C LEU A 165 -11.62 -5.26 3.30
N LEU A 166 -10.93 -4.76 4.33
CA LEU A 166 -9.72 -5.40 4.88
C LEU A 166 -9.99 -6.81 5.46
N ILE A 167 -11.13 -7.00 6.11
CA ILE A 167 -11.53 -8.31 6.65
C ILE A 167 -11.82 -9.28 5.51
N ILE A 168 -12.68 -8.91 4.56
CA ILE A 168 -13.06 -9.78 3.45
C ILE A 168 -11.84 -10.15 2.60
N SER A 169 -11.01 -9.16 2.26
CA SER A 169 -9.78 -9.40 1.51
C SER A 169 -8.80 -10.29 2.28
N GLY A 170 -8.60 -10.03 3.58
CA GLY A 170 -7.69 -10.84 4.41
C GLY A 170 -8.15 -12.29 4.55
N VAL A 171 -9.45 -12.54 4.68
CA VAL A 171 -10.02 -13.91 4.69
C VAL A 171 -9.82 -14.60 3.35
N ALA A 172 -10.11 -13.92 2.24
CA ALA A 172 -9.88 -14.46 0.90
C ALA A 172 -8.40 -14.82 0.69
N MET A 173 -7.49 -13.92 1.10
CA MET A 173 -6.06 -14.15 1.05
C MET A 173 -5.65 -15.36 1.89
N ALA A 174 -6.07 -15.44 3.15
CA ALA A 174 -5.75 -16.57 4.03
C ALA A 174 -6.20 -17.92 3.45
N ILE A 175 -7.46 -18.01 3.00
CA ILE A 175 -8.01 -19.22 2.39
C ILE A 175 -7.20 -19.60 1.14
N SER A 176 -6.88 -18.63 0.29
CA SER A 176 -6.14 -18.87 -0.95
C SER A 176 -4.71 -19.35 -0.73
N THR A 177 -3.95 -18.74 0.20
CA THR A 177 -2.60 -19.19 0.55
C THR A 177 -2.60 -20.55 1.23
N ASN A 178 -3.64 -20.84 2.01
CA ASN A 178 -3.79 -22.15 2.64
C ASN A 178 -4.03 -23.25 1.58
N ALA A 179 -4.92 -22.98 0.62
CA ALA A 179 -5.19 -23.88 -0.49
C ALA A 179 -3.95 -24.09 -1.36
N PHE A 180 -3.20 -23.03 -1.66
CA PHE A 180 -1.94 -23.13 -2.40
C PHE A 180 -0.91 -23.99 -1.64
N GLY A 181 -0.76 -23.79 -0.32
CA GLY A 181 0.15 -24.57 0.50
C GLY A 181 -0.17 -26.07 0.51
N MET A 182 -1.46 -26.44 0.46
CA MET A 182 -1.87 -27.85 0.32
C MET A 182 -1.44 -28.44 -1.03
N VAL A 183 -1.70 -27.72 -2.12
CA VAL A 183 -1.32 -28.14 -3.48
C VAL A 183 0.20 -28.26 -3.65
N ALA A 184 0.96 -27.38 -3.01
CA ALA A 184 2.42 -27.38 -3.07
C ALA A 184 3.09 -28.44 -2.16
N GLY A 185 2.33 -29.08 -1.26
CA GLY A 185 2.84 -30.06 -0.30
C GLY A 185 2.67 -31.52 -0.72
N GLU A 186 1.65 -31.82 -1.51
CA GLU A 186 1.56 -33.09 -2.21
C GLU A 186 2.52 -33.03 -3.41
N GLU A 187 3.33 -34.07 -3.64
CA GLU A 187 4.13 -34.17 -4.88
C GLU A 187 3.17 -34.04 -6.06
N ALA A 188 3.12 -32.83 -6.63
CA ALA A 188 1.96 -32.38 -7.39
C ALA A 188 1.71 -33.29 -8.59
N HIS A 189 0.70 -34.15 -8.46
CA HIS A 189 0.08 -34.77 -9.62
C HIS A 189 -0.36 -33.65 -10.56
N THR A 190 -0.07 -33.79 -11.85
CA THR A 190 -0.35 -32.81 -12.92
C THR A 190 -1.80 -32.29 -12.96
N ASP A 191 -2.73 -32.95 -12.27
CA ASP A 191 -4.15 -32.58 -12.21
C ASP A 191 -4.46 -31.41 -11.26
N LEU A 192 -3.52 -30.97 -10.41
CA LEU A 192 -3.74 -29.90 -9.42
C LEU A 192 -3.17 -28.52 -9.82
N SER A 193 -2.46 -28.41 -10.94
CA SER A 193 -1.86 -27.13 -11.37
C SER A 193 -2.91 -26.02 -11.52
N TRP A 194 -4.08 -26.30 -12.09
CA TRP A 194 -5.16 -25.31 -12.23
C TRP A 194 -5.63 -24.73 -10.88
N LEU A 195 -5.56 -25.53 -9.80
CA LEU A 195 -5.93 -25.11 -8.46
C LEU A 195 -4.87 -24.18 -7.85
N ALA A 196 -3.58 -24.41 -8.15
CA ALA A 196 -2.50 -23.49 -7.81
C ALA A 196 -2.68 -22.12 -8.50
N LEU A 197 -3.04 -22.11 -9.79
CA LEU A 197 -3.35 -20.88 -10.52
C LEU A 197 -4.58 -20.17 -9.95
N ALA A 198 -5.67 -20.90 -9.71
CA ALA A 198 -6.89 -20.34 -9.14
C ALA A 198 -6.67 -19.75 -7.75
N SER A 199 -5.89 -20.42 -6.88
CA SER A 199 -5.57 -19.92 -5.55
C SER A 199 -4.71 -18.64 -5.61
N MET A 200 -3.67 -18.59 -6.46
CA MET A 200 -2.90 -17.36 -6.66
C MET A 200 -3.75 -16.21 -7.22
N ALA A 201 -4.65 -16.50 -8.18
CA ALA A 201 -5.55 -15.50 -8.73
C ALA A 201 -6.50 -14.92 -7.66
N VAL A 202 -7.06 -15.78 -6.79
CA VAL A 202 -7.89 -15.35 -5.66
C VAL A 202 -7.08 -14.55 -4.63
N PHE A 203 -5.83 -14.94 -4.36
CA PHE A 203 -4.94 -14.21 -3.46
C PHE A 203 -4.69 -12.79 -3.96
N ILE A 204 -4.28 -12.64 -5.23
CA ILE A 204 -3.99 -11.34 -5.86
C ILE A 204 -5.25 -10.48 -5.94
N THR A 205 -6.38 -11.10 -6.25
CA THR A 205 -7.69 -10.43 -6.24
C THR A 205 -8.03 -9.89 -4.86
N GLY A 206 -7.92 -10.73 -3.81
CA GLY A 206 -8.15 -10.32 -2.43
C GLY A 206 -7.23 -9.17 -2.02
N PHE A 207 -5.93 -9.28 -2.32
CA PHE A 207 -4.96 -8.23 -2.05
C PHE A 207 -5.34 -6.92 -2.76
N ALA A 208 -5.62 -6.96 -4.06
CA ALA A 208 -6.00 -5.79 -4.85
C ALA A 208 -7.27 -5.11 -4.34
N LEU A 209 -8.23 -5.88 -3.82
CA LEU A 209 -9.50 -5.38 -3.29
C LEU A 209 -9.36 -4.63 -1.96
N GLY A 210 -8.40 -4.99 -1.12
CA GLY A 210 -8.29 -4.41 0.23
C GLY A 210 -6.87 -4.11 0.67
N TRP A 211 -6.08 -5.15 0.95
CA TRP A 211 -4.76 -5.00 1.54
C TRP A 211 -3.75 -4.23 0.70
N GLY A 212 -3.96 -4.09 -0.61
CA GLY A 212 -3.17 -3.24 -1.48
C GLY A 212 -3.39 -1.75 -1.18
N PRO A 213 -4.56 -1.19 -1.51
CA PRO A 213 -4.78 0.26 -1.41
C PRO A 213 -5.18 0.76 -0.01
N ILE A 214 -5.89 -0.04 0.80
CA ILE A 214 -6.49 0.44 2.04
C ILE A 214 -5.47 0.81 3.12
N PRO A 215 -4.38 0.06 3.37
CA PRO A 215 -3.39 0.45 4.38
C PRO A 215 -2.79 1.84 4.14
N TRP A 216 -2.53 2.18 2.87
CA TRP A 216 -2.04 3.50 2.47
C TRP A 216 -3.09 4.60 2.69
N LEU A 217 -4.36 4.31 2.41
CA LEU A 217 -5.44 5.24 2.65
C LEU A 217 -5.66 5.47 4.14
N VAL A 218 -5.79 4.40 4.93
CA VAL A 218 -6.00 4.45 6.38
C VAL A 218 -4.86 5.24 7.05
N MET A 219 -3.61 5.04 6.62
CA MET A 219 -2.47 5.82 7.09
C MET A 219 -2.68 7.34 6.94
N SER A 220 -3.28 7.78 5.83
CA SER A 220 -3.58 9.20 5.59
C SER A 220 -4.80 9.72 6.39
N GLU A 221 -5.70 8.83 6.80
CA GLU A 221 -6.95 9.14 7.51
C GLU A 221 -6.80 9.09 9.05
N ILE A 222 -5.88 8.31 9.61
CA ILE A 222 -5.74 8.14 11.07
C ILE A 222 -4.67 9.04 11.70
N PHE A 223 -3.76 9.61 10.90
CA PHE A 223 -2.65 10.39 11.44
C PHE A 223 -3.00 11.86 11.67
N PRO A 224 -2.80 12.36 12.90
CA PRO A 224 -2.93 13.78 13.23
C PRO A 224 -2.06 14.62 12.31
N VAL A 225 -2.57 15.77 11.88
CA VAL A 225 -1.88 16.65 10.91
C VAL A 225 -0.46 16.99 11.38
N LYS A 226 -0.28 17.22 12.69
CA LYS A 226 1.00 17.57 13.31
C LYS A 226 2.11 16.51 13.12
N VAL A 227 1.76 15.23 13.21
CA VAL A 227 2.74 14.12 13.20
C VAL A 227 2.73 13.31 11.91
N ARG A 228 1.79 13.60 10.99
CA ARG A 228 1.56 12.84 9.76
C ARG A 228 2.82 12.61 8.96
N GLY A 229 3.65 13.64 8.76
CA GLY A 229 4.88 13.52 7.97
C GLY A 229 5.84 12.46 8.53
N VAL A 230 6.16 12.54 9.83
CA VAL A 230 7.08 11.59 10.49
C VAL A 230 6.45 10.21 10.61
N ALA A 231 5.18 10.12 11.01
CA ALA A 231 4.47 8.86 11.15
C ALA A 231 4.35 8.10 9.83
N SER A 232 4.05 8.81 8.73
CA SER A 232 4.04 8.23 7.39
C SER A 232 5.42 7.78 6.95
N ALA A 233 6.47 8.55 7.23
CA ALA A 233 7.84 8.15 6.92
C ALA A 233 8.26 6.86 7.63
N VAL A 234 7.92 6.71 8.92
CA VAL A 234 8.16 5.49 9.70
C VAL A 234 7.40 4.31 9.10
N CYS A 235 6.12 4.47 8.76
CA CYS A 235 5.33 3.40 8.16
C CYS A 235 5.87 2.97 6.79
N VAL A 236 6.26 3.94 5.94
CA VAL A 236 6.90 3.68 4.64
C VAL A 236 8.21 2.92 4.83
N LEU A 237 9.04 3.34 5.78
CA LEU A 237 10.29 2.65 6.09
C LEU A 237 10.04 1.21 6.54
N THR A 238 9.08 0.99 7.44
CA THR A 238 8.68 -0.35 7.88
C THR A 238 8.19 -1.19 6.70
N ASN A 239 7.36 -0.61 5.82
CA ASN A 239 6.84 -1.30 4.65
C ASN A 239 7.97 -1.81 3.75
N TRP A 240 8.89 -0.94 3.34
CA TRP A 240 10.00 -1.33 2.46
C TRP A 240 11.02 -2.23 3.14
N THR A 241 11.23 -2.06 4.45
CA THR A 241 12.10 -2.96 5.23
C THR A 241 11.52 -4.37 5.25
N MET A 242 10.22 -4.51 5.54
CA MET A 242 9.55 -5.81 5.54
C MET A 242 9.47 -6.41 4.14
N ALA A 243 9.23 -5.58 3.11
CA ALA A 243 9.29 -6.02 1.71
C ALA A 243 10.66 -6.62 1.37
N PHE A 244 11.75 -5.96 1.76
CA PHE A 244 13.11 -6.45 1.58
C PHE A 244 13.34 -7.77 2.32
N VAL A 245 12.98 -7.83 3.61
CA VAL A 245 13.17 -9.04 4.44
C VAL A 245 12.43 -10.21 3.81
N VAL A 246 11.12 -10.08 3.55
CA VAL A 246 10.30 -11.16 3.00
C VAL A 246 10.82 -11.62 1.64
N THR A 247 11.17 -10.68 0.74
CA THR A 247 11.67 -11.03 -0.60
C THR A 247 13.03 -11.72 -0.54
N LYS A 248 13.91 -11.28 0.37
CA LYS A 248 15.26 -11.84 0.53
C LYS A 248 15.24 -13.22 1.17
N THR A 249 14.38 -13.44 2.17
CA THR A 249 14.29 -14.71 2.91
C THR A 249 13.37 -15.72 2.25
N PHE A 250 12.58 -15.35 1.25
CA PHE A 250 11.60 -16.24 0.62
C PHE A 250 12.23 -17.55 0.10
N GLN A 251 13.30 -17.46 -0.67
CA GLN A 251 13.98 -18.66 -1.20
C GLN A 251 14.59 -19.52 -0.09
N ASP A 252 15.14 -18.89 0.95
CA ASP A 252 15.67 -19.61 2.12
C ASP A 252 14.55 -20.35 2.87
N MET A 253 13.37 -19.73 3.00
CA MET A 253 12.19 -20.35 3.60
C MET A 253 11.67 -21.52 2.76
N MET A 254 11.58 -21.35 1.45
CA MET A 254 11.17 -22.41 0.52
C MET A 254 12.08 -23.64 0.65
N ASN A 255 13.39 -23.44 0.83
CA ASN A 255 14.37 -24.51 0.97
C ASN A 255 14.34 -25.20 2.35
N VAL A 256 14.16 -24.43 3.45
CA VAL A 256 14.24 -24.97 4.82
C VAL A 256 12.90 -25.51 5.31
N ILE A 257 11.81 -24.80 5.04
CA ILE A 257 10.47 -25.09 5.57
C ILE A 257 9.64 -25.92 4.58
N THR A 258 10.03 -25.95 3.30
CA THR A 258 9.27 -26.41 2.12
C THR A 258 8.28 -25.37 1.58
N SER A 259 7.85 -25.56 0.33
CA SER A 259 6.84 -24.75 -0.35
C SER A 259 5.55 -24.68 0.47
N ALA A 260 5.00 -25.84 0.86
CA ALA A 260 3.78 -25.93 1.65
C ALA A 260 3.86 -25.14 2.96
N GLY A 261 4.93 -25.34 3.73
CA GLY A 261 5.07 -24.68 5.03
C GLY A 261 5.31 -23.16 4.90
N THR A 262 5.95 -22.70 3.83
CA THR A 262 6.12 -21.25 3.55
C THR A 262 4.77 -20.58 3.29
N PHE A 263 3.92 -21.19 2.47
CA PHE A 263 2.58 -20.65 2.18
C PHE A 263 1.61 -20.78 3.36
N TRP A 264 1.73 -21.82 4.19
CA TRP A 264 0.99 -21.90 5.46
C TRP A 264 1.43 -20.83 6.47
N LEU A 265 2.71 -20.46 6.49
CA LEU A 265 3.15 -19.33 7.30
C LEU A 265 2.48 -18.04 6.82
N PHE A 266 2.46 -17.77 5.50
CA PHE A 266 1.75 -16.61 4.96
C PHE A 266 0.25 -16.64 5.25
N SER A 267 -0.39 -17.81 5.19
CA SER A 267 -1.79 -18.00 5.58
C SER A 267 -2.03 -17.64 7.06
N SER A 268 -1.14 -18.08 7.95
CA SER A 268 -1.22 -17.75 9.37
C SER A 268 -1.10 -16.24 9.60
N MET A 269 -0.19 -15.57 8.89
CA MET A 269 0.00 -14.12 8.97
C MET A 269 -1.21 -13.36 8.41
N CYS A 270 -1.82 -13.84 7.33
CA CYS A 270 -3.08 -13.29 6.81
C CYS A 270 -4.24 -13.48 7.79
N THR A 271 -4.30 -14.61 8.49
CA THR A 271 -5.33 -14.84 9.51
C THR A 271 -5.15 -13.90 10.70
N LEU A 272 -3.90 -13.73 11.17
CA LEU A 272 -3.57 -12.77 12.22
C LEU A 272 -3.89 -11.33 11.81
N SER A 273 -3.68 -10.97 10.53
CA SER A 273 -4.02 -9.63 10.02
C SER A 273 -5.52 -9.36 10.04
N VAL A 274 -6.36 -10.38 9.77
CA VAL A 274 -7.83 -10.29 9.91
C VAL A 274 -8.22 -10.08 11.37
N ILE A 275 -7.66 -10.86 12.30
CA ILE A 275 -7.93 -10.72 13.74
C ILE A 275 -7.53 -9.32 14.22
N PHE A 276 -6.34 -8.86 13.84
CA PHE A 276 -5.87 -7.51 14.13
C PHE A 276 -6.81 -6.43 13.57
N THR A 277 -7.26 -6.59 12.32
CA THR A 277 -8.20 -5.65 11.68
C THR A 277 -9.52 -5.59 12.44
N MET A 278 -10.05 -6.73 12.88
CA MET A 278 -11.29 -6.77 13.66
C MET A 278 -11.15 -6.06 15.01
N ALA A 279 -10.03 -6.29 15.71
CA ALA A 279 -9.83 -5.78 17.07
C ALA A 279 -9.35 -4.31 17.12
N CYS A 280 -8.40 -3.92 16.27
CA CYS A 280 -7.64 -2.68 16.43
C CYS A 280 -8.00 -1.58 15.43
N ILE A 281 -8.56 -1.92 14.26
CA ILE A 281 -8.84 -0.93 13.22
C ILE A 281 -10.26 -0.37 13.39
N PRO A 282 -10.43 0.94 13.63
CA PRO A 282 -11.73 1.58 13.62
C PRO A 282 -12.22 1.76 12.17
N GLU A 283 -13.54 1.80 11.97
CA GLU A 283 -14.09 2.23 10.68
C GLU A 283 -13.88 3.74 10.52
N THR A 284 -13.21 4.12 9.44
CA THR A 284 -12.85 5.52 9.10
C THR A 284 -13.83 6.14 8.10
N LYS A 285 -14.67 5.33 7.44
CA LYS A 285 -15.64 5.82 6.45
C LYS A 285 -16.56 6.90 7.04
N GLY A 286 -16.57 8.06 6.39
CA GLY A 286 -17.49 9.16 6.69
C GLY A 286 -17.22 9.90 8.01
N LYS A 287 -16.06 9.67 8.65
CA LYS A 287 -15.66 10.35 9.88
C LYS A 287 -14.66 11.46 9.60
N THR A 288 -14.72 12.53 10.39
CA THR A 288 -13.71 13.59 10.34
C THR A 288 -12.43 13.15 11.07
N LEU A 289 -11.31 13.82 10.81
CA LEU A 289 -10.03 13.52 11.45
C LEU A 289 -10.15 13.67 12.97
N GLU A 290 -10.88 14.69 13.43
CA GLU A 290 -11.09 14.99 14.85
C GLU A 290 -11.90 13.90 15.54
N GLN A 291 -12.91 13.32 14.86
CA GLN A 291 -13.69 12.19 15.40
C GLN A 291 -12.84 10.92 15.53
N ILE A 292 -11.92 10.70 14.59
CA ILE A 292 -10.98 9.58 14.63
C ILE A 292 -9.98 9.78 15.78
N GLU A 293 -9.41 10.98 15.93
CA GLU A 293 -8.52 11.32 17.05
C GLU A 293 -9.21 11.17 18.42
N ALA A 294 -10.47 11.62 18.54
CA ALA A 294 -11.28 11.46 19.74
C ALA A 294 -11.49 9.97 20.09
N THR A 295 -11.73 9.14 19.07
CA THR A 295 -11.83 7.67 19.23
C THR A 295 -10.54 7.09 19.83
N PHE A 296 -9.36 7.55 19.39
CA PHE A 296 -8.09 7.07 19.93
C PHE A 296 -7.76 7.61 21.32
N ARG A 297 -8.17 8.85 21.62
CA ARG A 297 -8.01 9.47 22.95
C ARG A 297 -9.00 8.94 24.00
N GLY A 298 -10.04 8.22 23.60
CA GLY A 298 -11.05 7.68 24.51
C GLY A 298 -12.00 8.74 25.06
N THR A 299 -11.99 9.94 24.49
CA THR A 299 -12.93 11.02 24.76
C THR A 299 -14.07 10.91 23.76
N SER A 300 -15.32 10.82 24.22
CA SER A 300 -16.49 10.96 23.35
C SER A 300 -16.37 12.30 22.63
N GLY A 301 -16.13 12.27 21.30
CA GLY A 301 -16.13 13.49 20.50
C GLY A 301 -17.51 14.15 20.55
N PRO A 302 -17.60 15.48 20.42
CA PRO A 302 -18.87 16.15 20.18
C PRO A 302 -19.55 15.69 18.88
#